data_AF-A0A2V9GGK9-F1
#
_entry.id   AF-A0A2V9GGK9-F1
#
_cell.length_a   1.000
_cell.length_b   1.000
_cell.length_c   1.000
_cell.angle_alpha   90.00
_cell.angle_beta   90.00
_cell.angle_gamma   90.00
#
_symmetry.space_group_name_H-M   'P 1'
#
loop_
_entity.id
_entity.type
_entity.pdbx_description
1 polymer ?
#
loop_
_entity_poly.entity_id
_entity_poly.type
_entity_poly.pdbx_seq_one_letter_code
_entity_poly.pdbx_strand_id
1 'polypeptide(L)' 'MWRATRKKFPAGPSEGLKRWSLGPLDNNPLEYFSKIAREYGDIAGLRVLNFKTIFINHPDLIEEVLV' A
#
# COMPACT_ATOMS: atom_id res chain seq x y z
N MET A 1 19.28 -1.92 -2.73
CA MET A 1 17.93 -1.94 -2.12
C MET A 1 17.65 -0.58 -1.49
N TRP A 2 16.66 0.16 -1.97
CA TRP A 2 16.28 1.47 -1.41
C TRP A 2 15.81 1.32 0.05
N ARG A 3 16.51 1.97 1.00
CA ARG A 3 16.10 1.97 2.40
C ARG A 3 15.07 3.07 2.61
N ALA A 4 13.79 2.73 2.40
CA ALA A 4 12.68 3.61 2.79
C ALA A 4 12.75 3.87 4.30
N THR A 5 13.24 5.03 4.72
CA THR A 5 13.23 5.44 6.14
C THR A 5 11.81 5.85 6.52
N ARG A 6 11.45 5.77 7.81
CA ARG A 6 10.10 6.13 8.28
C ARG A 6 9.68 7.57 7.91
N LYS A 7 10.64 8.47 7.68
CA LYS A 7 10.44 9.84 7.20
C LYS A 7 10.16 9.96 5.71
N LYS A 8 10.59 9.00 4.90
CA LYS A 8 10.45 8.99 3.43
C LYS A 8 9.42 7.96 2.94
N PHE A 9 8.79 7.24 3.85
CA PHE A 9 7.77 6.25 3.51
C PHE A 9 6.38 6.86 3.74
N PRO A 10 5.45 6.73 2.80
CA PRO A 10 4.12 7.30 2.95
C PRO A 10 3.40 6.76 4.19
N ALA A 11 2.46 7.55 4.72
CA ALA A 11 1.58 7.10 5.78
C ALA A 11 0.76 5.89 5.29
N GLY A 12 0.39 5.02 6.22
CA GLY A 12 -0.35 3.82 5.89
C GLY A 12 -0.57 2.94 7.11
N PRO A 13 -1.35 1.87 6.96
CA PRO A 13 -1.66 0.95 8.06
C PRO A 13 -0.39 0.41 8.71
N SER A 14 -0.31 0.55 10.03
CA SER A 14 0.82 0.08 10.84
C SER A 14 0.88 -1.45 10.90
N GLU A 15 -0.29 -2.09 10.87
CA GLU A 15 -0.44 -3.53 10.75
C GLU A 15 -0.32 -3.95 9.28
N GLY A 16 0.88 -4.39 8.90
CA GLY A 16 1.07 -5.02 7.60
C GLY A 16 0.26 -6.31 7.47
N LEU A 17 0.00 -6.73 6.24
CA LEU A 17 -0.52 -8.06 5.97
C LEU A 17 0.51 -9.10 6.46
N LYS A 18 0.17 -9.80 7.55
CA LYS A 18 1.02 -10.84 8.13
C LYS A 18 1.19 -12.00 7.15
N ARG A 19 2.31 -12.71 7.26
CA ARG A 19 2.70 -13.79 6.34
C ARG A 19 1.71 -14.93 6.17
N TRP A 20 0.82 -15.11 7.13
CA TRP A 20 -0.22 -16.12 7.13
C TRP A 20 -1.63 -15.56 6.89
N SER A 21 -1.80 -14.24 6.83
CA SER A 21 -3.11 -13.58 6.74
C SER A 21 -3.18 -12.62 5.56
N LEU A 22 -2.94 -13.13 4.35
CA LEU A 22 -3.39 -12.44 3.13
C LEU A 22 -4.92 -12.31 3.07
N GLY A 23 -5.65 -12.75 4.10
CA GLY A 23 -7.10 -12.70 4.21
C GLY A 23 -7.80 -11.42 3.69
N PRO A 24 -7.28 -10.19 3.92
CA PRO A 24 -7.86 -9.00 3.33
C PRO A 24 -7.73 -8.92 1.80
N LEU A 25 -6.63 -9.45 1.24
CA LEU A 25 -6.40 -9.53 -0.20
C LEU A 25 -7.07 -10.75 -0.86
N ASP A 26 -7.18 -11.88 -0.14
CA ASP A 26 -7.76 -13.12 -0.70
C ASP A 26 -9.29 -13.07 -0.77
N ASN A 27 -9.96 -12.42 0.20
CA ASN A 27 -11.43 -12.43 0.24
C ASN A 27 -12.07 -11.26 -0.51
N ASN A 28 -11.53 -10.04 -0.40
CA ASN A 28 -12.03 -8.87 -1.13
C ASN A 28 -10.95 -7.77 -1.25
N PRO A 29 -10.00 -7.91 -2.20
CA PRO A 29 -8.88 -7.00 -2.32
C PRO A 29 -9.33 -5.57 -2.65
N LEU A 30 -10.38 -5.42 -3.45
CA LEU A 30 -10.89 -4.11 -3.85
C LEU A 30 -11.45 -3.33 -2.65
N GLU A 31 -12.19 -4.00 -1.77
CA GLU A 31 -12.70 -3.38 -0.54
C GLU A 31 -11.56 -2.96 0.39
N TYR A 32 -10.54 -3.82 0.53
CA TYR A 32 -9.34 -3.50 1.30
C TYR A 32 -8.65 -2.24 0.76
N PHE A 33 -8.32 -2.20 -0.53
CA PHE A 33 -7.63 -1.05 -1.14
C PHE A 33 -8.51 0.21 -1.17
N SER A 34 -9.82 0.06 -1.36
CA SER A 34 -10.77 1.18 -1.28
C SER A 34 -10.78 1.81 0.11
N LYS A 35 -10.68 0.99 1.17
CA LYS A 35 -10.54 1.48 2.55
C LYS A 35 -9.23 2.24 2.75
N ILE A 36 -8.12 1.72 2.23
CA ILE A 36 -6.82 2.39 2.29
C ILE A 36 -6.85 3.75 1.59
N ALA A 37 -7.44 3.83 0.39
CA ALA A 37 -7.57 5.08 -0.35
C ALA A 37 -8.38 6.13 0.43
N ARG A 38 -9.47 5.70 1.08
CA ARG A 38 -10.31 6.59 1.92
C ARG A 38 -9.60 7.10 3.17
N GLU A 39 -8.77 6.27 3.81
CA GLU A 39 -8.12 6.60 5.09
C GLU A 39 -6.80 7.34 4.91
N TYR A 40 -6.02 7.01 3.87
CA TYR A 40 -4.64 7.48 3.70
C TYR A 40 -4.43 8.28 2.40
N GLY A 41 -5.42 8.32 1.51
CA GLY A 41 -5.35 9.05 0.23
C GLY A 41 -4.75 8.22 -0.91
N ASP A 42 -4.37 8.93 -1.98
CA ASP A 42 -3.95 8.32 -3.25
C ASP A 42 -2.58 7.65 -3.21
N ILE A 43 -1.75 7.96 -2.21
CA ILE A 43 -0.43 7.36 -1.99
C ILE A 43 -0.36 6.84 -0.55
N ALA A 44 -0.23 5.52 -0.39
CA ALA A 44 -0.14 4.90 0.94
C ALA A 44 1.00 3.88 1.04
N GLY A 45 1.60 3.83 2.22
CA GLY A 45 2.64 2.87 2.56
C GLY A 45 2.02 1.57 3.07
N LEU A 46 2.25 0.47 2.36
CA LEU A 46 1.81 -0.85 2.79
C LEU A 46 2.99 -1.72 3.20
N ARG A 47 2.74 -2.62 4.14
CA ARG A 47 3.66 -3.72 4.45
C ARG A 47 2.98 -5.02 4.07
N VAL A 48 3.45 -5.64 3.00
CA VAL A 48 2.98 -6.95 2.55
C VAL A 48 4.09 -7.93 2.85
N LEU A 49 3.87 -8.82 3.82
CA LEU A 49 4.91 -9.73 4.30
C LEU A 49 6.15 -8.96 4.79
N ASN A 50 7.31 -9.24 4.18
CA ASN A 50 8.57 -8.58 4.46
C ASN A 50 8.84 -7.39 3.50
N PHE A 51 7.92 -7.16 2.55
CA PHE A 51 8.07 -6.13 1.54
C PHE A 51 7.47 -4.81 2.05
N LYS A 52 8.18 -3.73 1.75
CA LYS A 52 7.63 -2.38 1.82
C LYS A 52 7.06 -2.08 0.45
N THR A 53 5.77 -1.82 0.40
CA THR A 53 5.00 -1.64 -0.84
C THR A 53 4.40 -0.24 -0.83
N ILE A 54 4.27 0.36 -1.99
CA ILE A 54 3.56 1.63 -2.14
C ILE A 54 2.29 1.35 -2.91
N PHE A 55 1.16 1.77 -2.35
CA PHE A 55 -0.13 1.79 -3.02
C PHE A 55 -0.31 3.15 -3.70
N ILE A 56 -0.69 3.13 -4.97
CA ILE A 56 -0.96 4.31 -5.80
C ILE A 56 -2.31 4.07 -6.49
N ASN A 57 -3.22 5.05 -6.42
CA ASN A 57 -4.58 4.92 -6.96
C ASN A 57 -5.01 6.07 -7.88
N HIS A 58 -4.22 7.14 -8.00
CA HIS A 58 -4.58 8.28 -8.87
C HIS A 58 -4.06 8.05 -10.30
N PRO A 59 -4.90 8.23 -11.35
CA PRO A 59 -4.50 8.02 -12.75
C PRO A 59 -3.24 8.80 -13.15
N ASP A 60 -3.17 10.09 -12.81
CA ASP A 60 -2.02 10.94 -13.13
C ASP A 60 -0.70 10.43 -12.50
N LEU A 61 -0.77 9.81 -11.32
CA LEU A 61 0.40 9.22 -10.65
C LEU A 61 0.79 7.86 -11.23
N ILE A 62 -0.17 7.14 -11.82
CA ILE A 62 0.07 5.85 -12.45
C ILE A 62 0.85 6.04 -13.75
N GLU A 63 0.56 7.10 -14.51
CA GLU A 63 1.33 7.46 -15.72
C GLU A 63 2.81 7.74 -15.42
N GLU A 64 3.13 8.39 -14.30
CA GLU A 64 4.53 8.65 -13.93
C GLU A 64 5.33 7.38 -13.56
N VAL A 65 4.67 6.29 -13.18
CA VAL A 65 5.32 5.06 -12.69
C VAL A 65 5.37 3.95 -13.74
N LEU A 66 4.40 3.89 -14.65
CA LEU A 66 4.28 2.81 -15.64
C LEU A 66 4.90 3.12 -17.01
N VAL A 67 5.48 4.31 -17.19
CA VAL A 67 6.11 4.76 -18.45
C VAL A 67 7.63 4.67 -18.37
#